data_AF-A0A2N2FGX0-F1
#
_entry.id   AF-A0A2N2FGX0-F1
#
_cell.length_a   1.000
_cell.length_b   1.000
_cell.length_c   1.000
_cell.angle_alpha   90.00
_cell.angle_beta   90.00
_cell.angle_gamma   90.00
#
_symmetry.space_group_name_H-M   'P 1'
#
loop_
_entity.id
_entity.type
_entity.pdbx_description
1 polymer ?
#
loop_
_entity_poly.entity_id
_entity_poly.type
_entity_poly.pdbx_seq_one_letter_code
_entity_poly.pdbx_strand_id
1 'polypeptide(L)'
;MSLPTSRRTAWAYSLVVTLLAVSGVMQMPIASRYRITTVPGLAWLGDFWFTHKLHYLGAMALLALVSYLVTRWVLEWRREYALTVFGLARAGLLAALIVTGAVRVLKNLPGVSFSPEPIMLVDWTHLGLALLLGLLALARRIAKAGYVRPR
;
A
#
# COMPACT_ATOMS: atom_id res chain seq x y z
N MET A 1 -2.69 27.45 10.02
CA MET A 1 -2.29 26.93 8.71
C MET A 1 -2.84 25.51 8.58
N SER A 2 -3.71 25.24 7.60
CA SER A 2 -4.30 23.92 7.39
C SER A 2 -3.25 22.94 6.85
N LEU A 3 -3.38 21.66 7.18
CA LEU A 3 -2.56 20.60 6.56
C LEU A 3 -2.71 20.67 5.02
N PRO A 4 -1.65 20.38 4.24
CA PRO A 4 -1.71 20.50 2.78
C PRO A 4 -2.72 19.53 2.13
N THR A 5 -3.08 18.46 2.82
CA THR A 5 -4.05 17.47 2.34
C THR A 5 -5.42 17.60 3.01
N SER A 6 -6.47 17.59 2.19
CA SER A 6 -7.85 17.56 2.68
C SER A 6 -8.18 16.29 3.47
N ARG A 7 -9.18 16.36 4.35
CA ARG A 7 -9.72 15.18 5.07
C ARG A 7 -10.23 14.10 4.10
N ARG A 8 -10.82 14.49 2.97
CA ARG A 8 -11.30 13.54 1.94
C ARG A 8 -10.14 12.75 1.33
N THR A 9 -9.04 13.42 0.97
CA THR A 9 -7.84 12.79 0.44
C THR A 9 -7.20 11.83 1.44
N ALA A 10 -7.17 12.20 2.72
CA ALA A 10 -6.65 11.33 3.78
C ALA A 10 -7.51 10.06 3.98
N TRP A 11 -8.84 10.18 3.91
CA TRP A 11 -9.75 9.03 3.95
C TRP A 11 -9.62 8.15 2.71
N ALA A 12 -9.57 8.74 1.51
CA ALA A 12 -9.36 7.99 0.27
C ALA A 12 -8.06 7.17 0.32
N TYR A 13 -6.95 7.78 0.77
CA TYR A 13 -5.69 7.07 0.99
C TYR A 13 -5.86 5.89 1.96
N SER A 14 -6.50 6.14 3.12
CA SER A 14 -6.63 5.14 4.17
C SER A 14 -7.50 3.97 3.71
N LEU A 15 -8.56 4.23 2.95
CA LEU A 15 -9.42 3.21 2.37
C LEU A 15 -8.67 2.37 1.33
N VAL A 16 -7.95 3.02 0.41
CA VAL A 16 -7.18 2.33 -0.64
C VAL A 16 -6.09 1.44 -0.04
N VAL A 17 -5.32 1.94 0.93
CA VAL A 17 -4.26 1.15 1.57
C VAL A 17 -4.84 0.01 2.41
N THR A 18 -5.96 0.23 3.09
CA THR A 18 -6.65 -0.87 3.81
C THR A 18 -7.16 -1.94 2.84
N LEU A 19 -7.78 -1.54 1.73
CA LEU A 19 -8.23 -2.44 0.68
C LEU A 19 -7.07 -3.27 0.13
N LEU A 20 -5.94 -2.63 -0.17
CA LEU A 20 -4.72 -3.29 -0.63
C LEU A 20 -4.16 -4.27 0.40
N ALA A 21 -4.10 -3.88 1.69
CA ALA A 21 -3.61 -4.74 2.75
C ALA A 21 -4.50 -5.99 2.91
N VAL A 22 -5.82 -5.82 2.98
CA VAL A 22 -6.76 -6.94 3.11
C VAL A 22 -6.70 -7.84 1.88
N SER A 23 -6.88 -7.30 0.68
CA SER A 23 -6.86 -8.09 -0.55
C SER A 23 -5.50 -8.76 -0.81
N GLY A 24 -4.39 -8.13 -0.43
CA GLY A 24 -3.05 -8.68 -0.60
C GLY A 24 -2.75 -9.84 0.35
N VAL A 25 -3.14 -9.72 1.63
CA VAL A 25 -2.99 -10.82 2.61
C VAL A 25 -3.90 -12.00 2.25
N MET A 26 -5.10 -11.72 1.74
CA MET A 26 -6.08 -12.75 1.40
C MET A 26 -5.80 -13.50 0.07
N GLN A 27 -4.80 -13.06 -0.71
CA GLN A 27 -4.27 -13.88 -1.80
C GLN A 27 -3.52 -15.12 -1.30
N MET A 28 -3.07 -15.12 -0.05
CA MET A 28 -2.56 -16.31 0.63
C MET A 28 -3.75 -17.13 1.17
N PRO A 29 -3.63 -18.45 1.35
CA PRO A 29 -4.72 -19.32 1.82
C PRO A 29 -5.08 -19.14 3.32
N ILE A 30 -4.89 -17.94 3.86
CA ILE A 30 -5.14 -17.57 5.27
C ILE A 30 -6.63 -17.63 5.58
N ALA A 31 -7.48 -17.08 4.71
CA ALA A 31 -8.93 -17.04 4.93
C ALA A 31 -9.52 -18.44 5.15
N SER A 32 -9.13 -19.40 4.30
CA SER A 32 -9.57 -20.79 4.41
C SER A 32 -8.89 -21.50 5.59
N ARG A 33 -7.58 -21.27 5.82
CA ARG A 33 -6.80 -21.91 6.90
C ARG A 33 -7.35 -21.59 8.29
N TYR A 34 -7.86 -20.38 8.50
CA TYR A 34 -8.41 -19.93 9.78
C TYR A 34 -9.95 -19.87 9.80
N ARG A 35 -10.63 -20.52 8.84
CA ARG A 35 -12.10 -20.59 8.76
C ARG A 35 -12.81 -19.23 8.69
N ILE A 36 -12.15 -18.20 8.17
CA ILE A 36 -12.78 -16.90 7.90
C ILE A 36 -13.87 -17.07 6.82
N THR A 37 -13.63 -17.96 5.87
CA THR A 37 -14.56 -18.28 4.78
C THR A 37 -15.89 -18.88 5.25
N THR A 38 -15.97 -19.40 6.48
CA THR A 38 -17.22 -19.95 7.04
C THR A 38 -18.10 -18.87 7.69
N VAL A 39 -17.61 -17.65 7.85
CA VAL A 39 -18.41 -16.53 8.36
C VAL A 39 -19.36 -16.05 7.26
N PRO A 40 -20.67 -15.89 7.52
CA PRO A 40 -21.63 -15.41 6.53
C PRO A 40 -21.18 -14.09 5.87
N GLY A 41 -21.16 -14.06 4.54
CA GLY A 41 -20.75 -12.89 3.76
C GLY A 41 -19.23 -12.72 3.55
N LEU A 42 -18.38 -13.58 4.12
CA LEU A 42 -16.92 -13.49 4.01
C LEU A 42 -16.26 -14.58 3.14
N ALA A 43 -17.05 -15.45 2.51
CA ALA A 43 -16.53 -16.52 1.64
C ALA A 43 -15.60 -15.99 0.52
N TRP A 44 -15.89 -14.81 -0.02
CA TRP A 44 -15.10 -14.16 -1.08
C TRP A 44 -13.64 -13.86 -0.68
N LEU A 45 -13.34 -13.76 0.62
CA LEU A 45 -11.96 -13.57 1.09
C LEU A 45 -11.08 -14.80 0.80
N GLY A 46 -11.68 -15.97 0.56
CA GLY A 46 -10.97 -17.18 0.12
C GLY A 46 -10.85 -17.31 -1.41
N ASP A 47 -11.49 -16.44 -2.19
CA ASP A 47 -11.40 -16.47 -3.65
C ASP A 47 -10.16 -15.70 -4.12
N PHE A 48 -9.16 -16.46 -4.58
CA PHE A 48 -7.91 -15.90 -5.09
C PHE A 48 -8.14 -14.95 -6.26
N TRP A 49 -8.97 -15.31 -7.24
CA TRP A 49 -9.15 -14.49 -8.44
C TRP A 49 -9.85 -13.18 -8.12
N PHE A 50 -10.86 -13.24 -7.26
CA PHE A 50 -11.56 -12.04 -6.81
C PHE A 50 -10.64 -11.11 -6.01
N THR A 51 -9.93 -11.64 -5.00
CA THR A 51 -9.00 -10.84 -4.18
C THR A 51 -7.82 -10.31 -5.00
N HIS A 52 -7.33 -11.05 -5.99
CA HIS A 52 -6.30 -10.61 -6.91
C HIS A 52 -6.76 -9.43 -7.79
N LYS A 53 -7.94 -9.52 -8.40
CA LYS A 53 -8.54 -8.41 -9.17
C LYS A 53 -8.74 -7.17 -8.29
N LEU A 54 -9.28 -7.36 -7.08
CA LEU A 54 -9.51 -6.27 -6.14
C LEU A 54 -8.19 -5.58 -5.73
N HIS A 55 -7.12 -6.36 -5.55
CA HIS A 55 -5.80 -5.82 -5.26
C HIS A 55 -5.23 -5.00 -6.42
N TYR A 56 -5.39 -5.46 -7.66
CA TYR A 56 -4.96 -4.71 -8.86
C TYR A 56 -5.74 -3.39 -9.00
N LEU A 57 -7.04 -3.40 -8.76
CA LEU A 57 -7.86 -2.18 -8.74
C LEU A 57 -7.40 -1.22 -7.63
N GLY A 58 -7.12 -1.74 -6.43
CA GLY A 58 -6.54 -0.97 -5.34
C GLY A 58 -5.17 -0.39 -5.69
N ALA A 59 -4.33 -1.15 -6.40
CA ALA A 59 -3.00 -0.72 -6.80
C ALA A 59 -3.07 0.41 -7.83
N MET A 60 -3.98 0.30 -8.80
CA MET A 60 -4.27 1.37 -9.75
C MET A 60 -4.73 2.65 -9.04
N ALA A 61 -5.65 2.54 -8.07
CA ALA A 61 -6.11 3.67 -7.28
C ALA A 61 -4.98 4.29 -6.42
N LEU A 62 -4.11 3.47 -5.84
CA LEU A 62 -2.94 3.94 -5.08
C LEU A 62 -1.97 4.69 -6.00
N LEU A 63 -1.66 4.16 -7.18
CA LEU A 63 -0.78 4.80 -8.15
C LEU A 63 -1.33 6.15 -8.60
N ALA A 64 -2.63 6.24 -8.90
CA ALA A 64 -3.28 7.50 -9.24
C ALA A 64 -3.18 8.53 -8.09
N LEU A 65 -3.45 8.10 -6.86
CA LEU A 65 -3.39 8.97 -5.68
C LEU A 65 -1.96 9.43 -5.37
N VAL A 66 -0.98 8.53 -5.46
CA VAL A 66 0.44 8.86 -5.27
C VAL A 66 0.89 9.84 -6.35
N SER A 67 0.58 9.59 -7.63
CA SER A 67 0.90 10.51 -8.72
C SER A 67 0.30 11.90 -8.51
N TYR A 68 -0.96 11.97 -8.07
CA TYR A 68 -1.61 13.23 -7.70
C TYR A 68 -0.86 13.95 -6.57
N LEU A 69 -0.57 13.26 -5.47
CA LEU A 69 0.11 13.85 -4.30
C LEU A 69 1.55 14.27 -4.59
N VAL A 70 2.28 13.48 -5.38
CA VAL A 70 3.65 13.81 -5.82
C VAL A 70 3.63 15.04 -6.72
N THR A 71 2.68 15.13 -7.65
CA THR A 71 2.52 16.32 -8.51
C THR A 71 2.26 17.57 -7.68
N ARG A 72 1.32 17.51 -6.73
CA ARG A 72 1.04 18.63 -5.80
C ARG A 72 2.27 18.98 -4.95
N TRP A 73 3.01 17.98 -4.48
CA TRP A 73 4.23 18.20 -3.73
C TRP A 73 5.28 18.96 -4.55
N VAL A 74 5.54 18.51 -5.78
CA VAL A 74 6.56 19.09 -6.66
C VAL A 74 6.19 20.50 -7.13
N LEU A 75 4.93 20.73 -7.47
CA LEU A 75 4.49 22.00 -8.07
C LEU A 75 4.13 23.06 -7.02
N GLU A 76 3.62 22.66 -5.85
CA GLU A 76 3.06 23.60 -4.88
C GLU A 76 3.76 23.50 -3.52
N TRP A 77 3.84 22.31 -2.91
CA TRP A 77 4.13 22.21 -1.47
C TRP A 77 5.61 22.14 -1.10
N ARG A 78 6.52 21.77 -2.02
CA ARG A 78 7.95 21.57 -1.72
C ARG A 78 8.65 22.80 -1.14
N ARG A 79 8.12 24.01 -1.42
CA ARG A 79 8.68 25.30 -0.97
C ARG A 79 8.12 25.74 0.39
N GLU A 80 6.91 25.32 0.73
CA GLU A 80 6.21 25.74 1.95
C GLU A 80 6.32 24.69 3.07
N TYR A 81 6.50 23.42 2.70
CA TYR A 81 6.52 22.30 3.63
C TYR A 81 7.80 21.47 3.49
N ALA A 82 8.20 20.84 4.59
CA ALA A 82 9.25 19.83 4.65
C ALA A 82 8.66 18.50 5.10
N LEU A 83 9.16 17.39 4.55
CA LEU A 83 8.83 16.05 5.05
C LEU A 83 9.49 15.86 6.42
N THR A 84 8.72 15.31 7.37
CA THR A 84 9.29 14.83 8.63
C THR A 84 9.99 13.48 8.41
N VAL A 85 10.68 12.95 9.42
CA VAL A 85 11.24 11.59 9.38
C VAL A 85 10.16 10.55 9.06
N PHE A 86 8.98 10.66 9.69
CA PHE A 86 7.82 9.82 9.36
C PHE A 86 7.35 10.01 7.91
N GLY A 87 7.38 11.25 7.40
CA GLY A 87 7.05 11.57 6.01
C GLY A 87 7.98 10.91 5.01
N LEU A 88 9.29 11.03 5.24
CA LEU A 88 10.33 10.39 4.43
C LEU A 88 10.22 8.87 4.48
N ALA A 89 10.08 8.29 5.68
CA ALA A 89 9.92 6.85 5.85
C ALA A 89 8.68 6.33 5.10
N ARG A 90 7.54 7.02 5.20
CA ARG A 90 6.32 6.64 4.48
C ARG A 90 6.50 6.73 2.97
N ALA A 91 7.12 7.79 2.47
CA ALA A 91 7.39 7.95 1.05
C ALA A 91 8.30 6.83 0.51
N GLY A 92 9.37 6.52 1.26
CA GLY A 92 10.29 5.42 0.92
C GLY A 92 9.60 4.06 0.91
N LEU A 93 8.80 3.74 1.93
CA LEU A 93 8.06 2.48 1.99
C LEU A 93 7.04 2.36 0.85
N LEU A 94 6.31 3.43 0.54
CA LEU A 94 5.38 3.44 -0.59
C LEU A 94 6.10 3.24 -1.93
N ALA A 95 7.24 3.90 -2.14
CA ALA A 95 8.05 3.71 -3.34
C ALA A 95 8.53 2.27 -3.47
N ALA A 96 9.05 1.68 -2.39
CA ALA A 96 9.50 0.29 -2.37
C ALA A 96 8.33 -0.69 -2.61
N LEU A 97 7.15 -0.44 -2.05
CA LEU A 97 5.93 -1.22 -2.31
C LEU A 97 5.50 -1.15 -3.77
N ILE A 98 5.55 0.03 -4.38
CA ILE A 98 5.21 0.21 -5.80
C ILE A 98 6.20 -0.57 -6.67
N VAL A 99 7.51 -0.47 -6.41
CA VAL A 99 8.53 -1.16 -7.19
C VAL A 99 8.38 -2.68 -7.05
N THR A 100 8.31 -3.20 -5.82
CA THR A 100 8.12 -4.64 -5.60
C THR A 100 6.78 -5.14 -6.15
N GLY A 101 5.71 -4.34 -6.05
CA GLY A 101 4.42 -4.62 -6.65
C GLY A 101 4.48 -4.71 -8.17
N ALA A 102 5.21 -3.80 -8.83
CA ALA A 102 5.44 -3.85 -10.28
C ALA A 102 6.15 -5.14 -10.70
N VAL A 103 7.18 -5.58 -9.96
CA VAL A 103 7.83 -6.87 -10.22
C VAL A 103 6.86 -8.04 -10.07
N ARG A 104 5.96 -8.00 -9.07
CA ARG A 104 4.89 -9.00 -8.91
C ARG A 104 3.87 -9.00 -10.05
N VAL A 105 3.64 -7.85 -10.70
CA VAL A 105 2.83 -7.79 -11.93
C VAL A 105 3.58 -8.40 -13.10
N LEU A 106 4.88 -8.06 -13.26
CA LEU A 106 5.70 -8.57 -14.36
C LEU A 106 5.77 -10.11 -14.38
N LYS A 107 5.93 -10.75 -13.22
CA LYS A 107 5.95 -12.23 -13.14
C LYS A 107 4.62 -12.90 -13.49
N ASN A 108 3.52 -12.14 -13.52
CA ASN A 108 2.19 -12.62 -13.89
C ASN A 108 1.89 -12.40 -15.38
N LEU A 109 2.79 -11.77 -16.15
CA LEU A 109 2.61 -11.56 -17.58
C LEU A 109 2.91 -12.85 -18.38
N PRO A 110 2.17 -13.11 -19.47
CA PRO A 110 2.47 -14.23 -20.35
C PRO A 110 3.87 -14.05 -20.97
N GLY A 111 4.66 -15.12 -20.99
CA GLY A 111 6.00 -15.12 -21.56
C GLY A 111 7.11 -14.56 -20.66
N VAL A 112 6.79 -14.13 -19.43
CA VAL A 112 7.78 -13.72 -18.44
C VAL A 112 7.93 -14.82 -17.39
N SER A 113 9.09 -15.46 -17.33
CA SER A 113 9.42 -16.45 -16.31
C SER A 113 10.64 -16.02 -15.51
N PHE A 114 10.57 -16.15 -14.19
CA PHE A 114 11.67 -15.93 -13.28
C PHE A 114 11.96 -17.23 -12.52
N SER A 115 13.18 -17.38 -11.98
CA SER A 115 13.47 -18.50 -11.09
C SER A 115 12.71 -18.35 -9.75
N PRO A 116 12.51 -19.43 -8.98
CA PRO A 116 11.72 -19.39 -7.76
C PRO A 116 12.28 -18.46 -6.67
N GLU A 117 13.61 -18.40 -6.50
CA GLU A 117 14.25 -17.73 -5.38
C GLU A 117 14.09 -16.20 -5.41
N PRO A 118 14.34 -15.50 -6.53
CA PRO A 118 14.10 -14.06 -6.62
C PRO A 118 12.63 -13.69 -6.44
N ILE A 119 11.72 -14.53 -6.93
CA ILE A 119 10.28 -14.28 -6.82
C ILE A 119 9.81 -14.44 -5.38
N MET A 120 10.28 -15.48 -4.70
CA MET A 120 10.06 -15.65 -3.28
C MET A 120 10.58 -14.42 -2.53
N LEU A 121 11.83 -14.00 -2.75
CA LEU A 121 12.37 -12.80 -2.10
C LEU A 121 11.50 -11.56 -2.35
N VAL A 122 11.02 -11.34 -3.57
CA VAL A 122 10.11 -10.23 -3.91
C VAL A 122 8.78 -10.34 -3.17
N ASP A 123 8.16 -11.52 -3.11
CA ASP A 123 6.87 -11.71 -2.43
C ASP A 123 6.99 -11.45 -0.91
N TRP A 124 8.01 -12.00 -0.27
CA TRP A 124 8.29 -11.79 1.15
C TRP A 124 8.65 -10.33 1.44
N THR A 125 9.44 -9.70 0.57
CA THR A 125 9.79 -8.28 0.70
C THR A 125 8.55 -7.41 0.58
N HIS A 126 7.70 -7.65 -0.41
CA HIS A 126 6.48 -6.88 -0.63
C HIS A 126 5.53 -6.99 0.57
N LEU A 127 5.34 -8.19 1.11
CA LEU A 127 4.54 -8.42 2.33
C LEU A 127 5.16 -7.71 3.54
N GLY A 128 6.48 -7.84 3.74
CA GLY A 128 7.20 -7.19 4.83
C GLY A 128 7.09 -5.67 4.78
N LEU A 129 7.23 -5.07 3.59
CA LEU A 129 7.07 -3.63 3.39
C LEU A 129 5.64 -3.15 3.71
N ALA A 130 4.61 -3.94 3.37
CA ALA A 130 3.23 -3.62 3.69
C ALA A 130 2.99 -3.61 5.21
N LEU A 131 3.55 -4.59 5.92
CA LEU A 131 3.53 -4.63 7.38
C LEU A 131 4.27 -3.43 7.99
N LEU A 132 5.48 -3.12 7.50
CA LEU A 132 6.25 -1.97 7.96
C LEU A 132 5.51 -0.64 7.74
N LEU A 133 4.79 -0.48 6.64
CA LEU A 133 3.96 0.70 6.39
C LEU A 133 2.83 0.82 7.44
N GLY A 134 2.20 -0.29 7.81
CA GLY A 134 1.20 -0.35 8.87
C GLY A 134 1.78 0.01 10.25
N LEU A 135 2.94 -0.58 10.59
CA LEU A 135 3.65 -0.28 11.84
C LEU A 135 4.11 1.17 11.92
N LEU A 136 4.61 1.73 10.81
CA LEU A 136 4.97 3.15 10.72
C LEU A 136 3.75 4.05 10.98
N ALA A 137 2.59 3.70 10.40
CA ALA A 137 1.36 4.46 10.61
C ALA A 137 0.90 4.44 12.08
N LEU A 138 1.06 3.30 12.75
CA LEU A 138 0.77 3.15 14.19
C LEU A 138 1.78 3.91 15.05
N ALA A 139 3.08 3.75 14.80
CA ALA A 139 4.14 4.47 15.50
C ALA A 139 3.96 5.99 15.39
N ARG A 140 3.61 6.49 14.19
CA ARG A 140 3.28 7.90 13.96
C ARG A 140 2.07 8.35 14.77
N ARG A 141 1.03 7.51 14.90
CA ARG A 141 -0.16 7.80 15.73
C ARG A 141 0.23 7.93 17.21
N ILE A 142 1.02 7.00 17.73
CA ILE A 142 1.48 6.98 19.13
C ILE A 142 2.35 8.21 19.41
N ALA A 143 3.31 8.51 18.52
CA ALA A 143 4.19 9.67 18.62
C ALA A 143 3.46 11.02 18.39
N LYS A 144 2.17 11.00 18.05
CA LYS A 144 1.37 12.19 17.66
C LYS A 144 2.07 13.08 16.63
N ALA A 145 2.90 12.49 15.76
CA ALA A 145 3.77 13.19 14.83
C ALA A 145 3.08 13.47 13.49
N GLY A 146 3.43 14.59 12.84
CA GLY A 146 3.01 14.90 11.47
C GLY A 146 3.86 14.16 10.43
N TYR A 147 3.32 13.96 9.23
CA TYR A 147 4.11 13.53 8.05
C TYR A 147 4.80 14.71 7.35
N VAL A 148 4.29 15.92 7.57
CA VAL A 148 4.80 17.17 7.01
C VAL A 148 4.87 18.21 8.13
N ARG A 149 5.79 19.16 7.99
CA ARG A 149 5.88 20.36 8.82
C ARG A 149 6.03 21.60 7.94
N PRO A 150 5.52 22.78 8.33
CA PRO A 150 5.87 24.03 7.67
C PRO A 150 7.39 24.24 7.68
N ARG A 151 7.90 24.89 6.64
CA ARG A 151 9.29 25.37 6.60
C ARG A 151 9.45 26.69 7.34
#